data_AF-A0A3B3QNB2-F1
#
_entry.id   AF-A0A3B3QNB2-F1
#
_cell.length_a   1.000
_cell.length_b   1.000
_cell.length_c   1.000
_cell.angle_alpha   90.00
_cell.angle_beta   90.00
_cell.angle_gamma   90.00
#
_symmetry.space_group_name_H-M   'P 1'
#
loop_
_entity.id
_entity.type
_entity.pdbx_description
1 polymer ?
#
loop_
_entity_poly.entity_id
_entity_poly.type
_entity_poly.pdbx_seq_one_letter_code
_entity_poly.pdbx_strand_id
1 'polypeptide(L)'
;MTLCCPPLAHLTAYGTLGAEVPFALWQFGSMIQCYQPGVNPFLYNNYGCWCGFGGSGTPRDGVDRCCNAHDLCYQAARKNPACRPLVDVPYTKQYDYTCTTCPTSNNACQATVCDCDQAAAFCFSQHTYNPENKNLDKSIYCK
;
A
#
# COMPACT_ATOMS: atom_id res chain seq x y z
N MET A 1 -13.06 58.10 22.05
CA MET A 1 -14.40 58.00 21.44
C MET A 1 -14.55 56.58 20.88
N THR A 2 -15.45 55.82 21.51
CA THR A 2 -16.31 54.76 20.94
C THR A 2 -15.61 53.60 20.19
N LEU A 3 -15.35 52.43 20.80
CA LEU A 3 -16.25 51.27 20.98
C LEU A 3 -17.09 50.91 19.74
N CYS A 4 -16.91 49.71 19.17
CA CYS A 4 -17.87 48.58 19.24
C CYS A 4 -17.60 47.54 18.13
N CYS A 5 -17.37 46.27 18.54
CA CYS A 5 -18.00 45.03 18.02
C CYS A 5 -17.04 43.82 17.95
N PRO A 6 -17.11 42.87 18.91
CA PRO A 6 -17.13 41.43 18.62
C PRO A 6 -18.60 40.92 18.69
N PRO A 7 -18.96 39.65 18.45
CA PRO A 7 -18.26 38.50 17.84
C PRO A 7 -19.08 37.88 16.67
N LEU A 8 -18.54 36.92 15.91
CA LEU A 8 -19.37 35.82 15.36
C LEU A 8 -18.57 34.52 15.32
N ALA A 9 -19.16 33.52 15.96
CA ALA A 9 -18.65 32.19 16.13
C ALA A 9 -19.08 31.25 14.98
N HIS A 10 -18.36 30.13 14.90
CA HIS A 10 -18.72 28.87 14.25
C HIS A 10 -18.76 28.83 12.71
N LEU A 11 -17.64 28.40 12.13
CA LEU A 11 -17.69 27.28 11.20
C LEU A 11 -16.88 26.14 11.84
N THR A 12 -17.60 25.21 12.46
CA THR A 12 -17.08 23.87 12.71
C THR A 12 -16.66 23.30 11.36
N ALA A 13 -15.36 23.29 11.09
CA ALA A 13 -14.83 22.36 10.11
C ALA A 13 -15.02 20.97 10.72
N TYR A 14 -16.16 20.35 10.42
CA TYR A 14 -16.25 18.89 10.42
C TYR A 14 -15.34 18.43 9.29
N GLY A 15 -14.03 18.41 9.59
CA GLY A 15 -13.11 17.56 8.87
C GLY A 15 -13.65 16.16 9.05
N THR A 16 -14.30 15.63 8.03
CA THR A 16 -14.45 14.19 7.92
C THR A 16 -13.02 13.68 7.89
N LEU A 17 -12.55 13.09 9.00
CA LEU A 17 -11.40 12.19 8.96
C LEU A 17 -11.84 10.95 8.19
N GLY A 18 -12.06 11.11 6.88
CA GLY A 18 -11.81 10.00 5.97
C GLY A 18 -10.32 9.71 6.16
N ALA A 19 -9.99 8.50 6.61
CA ALA A 19 -8.60 8.07 6.65
C ALA A 19 -8.05 8.21 5.23
N GLU A 20 -7.30 9.28 4.97
CA GLU A 20 -6.57 9.44 3.73
C GLU A 20 -5.66 8.23 3.62
N VAL A 21 -5.91 7.38 2.62
CA VAL A 21 -5.08 6.20 2.39
C VAL A 21 -3.64 6.72 2.23
N PRO A 22 -2.68 6.19 3.00
CA PRO A 22 -1.30 6.61 2.95
C PRO A 22 -0.75 6.76 1.54
N PHE A 23 0.03 7.83 1.28
CA PHE A 23 0.50 8.17 -0.05
C PHE A 23 1.22 7.01 -0.78
N ALA A 24 2.04 6.20 -0.11
CA ALA A 24 2.70 5.05 -0.73
C ALA A 24 1.72 3.96 -1.19
N LEU A 25 0.62 3.72 -0.46
CA LEU A 25 -0.42 2.78 -0.92
C LEU A 25 -1.12 3.27 -2.19
N TRP A 26 -1.30 4.58 -2.35
CA TRP A 26 -1.78 5.16 -3.62
C TRP A 26 -0.75 4.96 -4.74
N GLN A 27 0.54 5.21 -4.47
CA GLN A 27 1.61 5.00 -5.45
C GLN A 27 1.68 3.54 -5.91
N PHE A 28 1.55 2.59 -4.97
CA PHE A 28 1.47 1.16 -5.29
C PHE A 28 0.24 0.86 -6.15
N GLY A 29 -0.93 1.40 -5.81
CA GLY A 29 -2.14 1.27 -6.62
C GLY A 29 -1.97 1.78 -8.06
N SER A 30 -1.34 2.94 -8.23
CA SER A 30 -1.00 3.49 -9.55
C SER A 30 0.00 2.61 -10.30
N MET A 31 0.97 2.02 -9.61
CA MET A 31 1.94 1.10 -10.21
C MET A 31 1.28 -0.20 -10.68
N ILE A 32 0.31 -0.72 -9.92
CA ILE A 32 -0.52 -1.87 -10.34
C ILE A 32 -1.27 -1.54 -11.64
N GLN A 33 -1.92 -0.37 -11.72
CA GLN A 33 -2.62 0.07 -12.94
C GLN A 33 -1.68 0.24 -14.14
N CYS A 34 -0.42 0.60 -13.86
CA CYS A 34 0.62 0.72 -14.87
C CYS A 34 0.97 -0.63 -15.53
N TYR A 35 1.15 -1.68 -14.72
CA TYR A 35 1.37 -3.03 -15.24
C TYR A 35 0.10 -3.68 -15.79
N GLN A 36 -1.08 -3.25 -15.33
CA GLN A 36 -2.37 -3.81 -15.69
C GLN A 36 -3.39 -2.69 -15.99
N PRO A 37 -3.35 -2.10 -17.20
CA PRO A 37 -4.24 -0.99 -17.55
C PRO A 37 -5.72 -1.36 -17.37
N GLY A 38 -6.46 -0.51 -16.67
CA GLY A 38 -7.89 -0.69 -16.41
C GLY A 38 -8.23 -1.62 -15.24
N VAL A 39 -7.25 -2.25 -14.59
CA VAL A 39 -7.52 -3.03 -13.37
C VAL A 39 -7.88 -2.11 -12.21
N ASN A 40 -8.78 -2.55 -11.34
CA ASN A 40 -9.01 -1.91 -10.05
C ASN A 40 -7.99 -2.48 -9.04
N PRO A 41 -7.03 -1.69 -8.51
CA PRO A 41 -6.03 -2.18 -7.55
C PRO A 41 -6.64 -2.76 -6.27
N PHE A 42 -7.85 -2.30 -5.89
CA PHE A 42 -8.57 -2.83 -4.74
C PHE A 42 -8.99 -4.30 -4.92
N LEU A 43 -8.89 -4.89 -6.11
CA LEU A 43 -9.06 -6.35 -6.27
C LEU A 43 -8.07 -7.13 -5.41
N TYR A 44 -6.84 -6.63 -5.27
CA TYR A 44 -5.76 -7.31 -4.55
C TYR A 44 -5.80 -7.11 -3.03
N ASN A 45 -6.63 -6.21 -2.48
CA ASN A 45 -6.75 -6.12 -1.01
C ASN A 45 -7.52 -7.33 -0.46
N ASN A 46 -7.25 -7.75 0.79
CA ASN A 46 -7.98 -8.84 1.46
C ASN A 46 -8.22 -10.07 0.56
N TYR A 47 -7.19 -10.50 -0.14
CA TYR A 47 -7.23 -11.60 -1.12
C TYR A 47 -6.33 -12.72 -0.62
N GLY A 48 -6.84 -13.96 -0.70
CA GLY A 48 -6.13 -15.13 -0.20
C GLY A 48 -5.74 -14.98 1.26
N CYS A 49 -4.57 -15.52 1.59
CA CYS A 49 -4.04 -15.53 2.94
C CYS A 49 -3.13 -14.35 3.23
N TRP A 50 -2.42 -13.86 2.23
CA TRP A 50 -1.33 -12.89 2.37
C TRP A 50 -1.72 -11.50 1.90
N CYS A 51 -2.55 -11.32 0.86
CA CYS A 51 -2.86 -9.96 0.43
C CYS A 51 -3.74 -9.21 1.45
N GLY A 52 -3.27 -8.04 1.88
CA GLY A 52 -3.93 -7.18 2.88
C GLY A 52 -3.20 -7.18 4.22
N PHE A 53 -3.91 -6.85 5.30
CA PHE A 53 -3.30 -6.86 6.63
C PHE A 53 -3.10 -8.29 7.15
N GLY A 54 -1.95 -8.53 7.79
CA GLY A 54 -1.60 -9.82 8.38
C GLY A 54 -0.80 -10.70 7.44
N GLY A 55 -1.23 -11.95 7.24
CA GLY A 55 -0.53 -12.95 6.44
C GLY A 55 -0.08 -14.15 7.25
N SER A 56 -0.56 -15.34 6.90
CA SER A 56 -0.15 -16.61 7.53
C SER A 56 -0.49 -17.79 6.62
N GLY A 57 0.09 -18.95 6.93
CA GLY A 57 -0.19 -20.19 6.21
C GLY A 57 0.33 -20.20 4.77
N THR A 58 -0.16 -21.16 3.98
CA THR A 58 0.28 -21.34 2.59
C THR A 58 -0.49 -20.41 1.65
N PRO A 59 0.19 -19.68 0.74
CA PRO A 59 -0.48 -18.87 -0.27
C PRO A 59 -1.45 -19.68 -1.15
N ARG A 60 -2.64 -19.13 -1.40
CA ARG A 60 -3.73 -19.81 -2.12
C ARG A 60 -3.45 -20.02 -3.61
N ASP A 61 -2.77 -19.08 -4.25
CA ASP A 61 -2.47 -19.10 -5.68
C ASP A 61 -1.27 -18.20 -6.04
N GLY A 62 -1.08 -17.92 -7.32
CA GLY A 62 0.01 -17.06 -7.81
C GLY A 62 -0.09 -15.61 -7.31
N VAL A 63 -1.29 -15.03 -7.29
CA VAL A 63 -1.50 -13.66 -6.79
C VAL A 63 -1.18 -13.59 -5.30
N ASP A 64 -1.64 -14.57 -4.53
CA ASP A 64 -1.39 -14.62 -3.09
C ASP A 64 0.10 -14.86 -2.77
N ARG A 65 0.83 -15.60 -3.62
CA ARG A 65 2.30 -15.72 -3.52
C ARG A 65 3.01 -14.38 -3.75
N CYS A 66 2.54 -13.55 -4.67
CA CYS A 66 3.08 -12.21 -4.86
C CYS A 66 2.92 -11.36 -3.59
N CYS A 67 1.76 -11.44 -2.93
CA CYS A 67 1.51 -10.73 -1.68
C CYS A 67 2.39 -11.24 -0.53
N ASN A 68 2.59 -12.55 -0.42
CA ASN A 68 3.54 -13.11 0.55
C ASN A 68 4.96 -12.55 0.34
N ALA A 69 5.43 -12.52 -0.91
CA ALA A 69 6.73 -11.95 -1.24
C ALA A 69 6.80 -10.44 -0.95
N HIS A 70 5.74 -9.70 -1.23
CA HIS A 70 5.62 -8.27 -0.92
C HIS A 70 5.70 -7.98 0.58
N ASP A 71 4.98 -8.76 1.39
CA ASP A 71 5.01 -8.64 2.86
C ASP A 71 6.41 -8.91 3.42
N LEU A 72 7.09 -9.95 2.90
CA LEU A 72 8.47 -10.25 3.28
C LEU A 72 9.42 -9.12 2.86
N CYS A 73 9.22 -8.54 1.69
CA CYS A 73 9.98 -7.38 1.22
C CYS A 73 9.78 -6.17 2.14
N TYR A 74 8.54 -5.85 2.51
CA TYR A 74 8.22 -4.80 3.47
C TYR A 74 8.79 -5.08 4.87
N GLN A 75 8.81 -6.33 5.32
CA GLN A 75 9.47 -6.71 6.57
C GLN A 75 10.98 -6.45 6.52
N ALA A 76 11.63 -6.75 5.40
CA ALA A 76 13.04 -6.45 5.19
C ALA A 76 13.28 -4.92 5.13
N ALA A 77 12.41 -4.17 4.43
CA ALA A 77 12.47 -2.71 4.35
C ALA A 77 12.42 -2.06 5.73
N ARG A 78 11.54 -2.54 6.62
CA ARG A 78 11.45 -2.06 8.02
C ARG A 78 12.73 -2.30 8.83
N LYS A 79 13.55 -3.28 8.45
CA LYS A 79 14.82 -3.60 9.10
C LYS A 79 16.01 -2.92 8.43
N ASN A 80 15.80 -2.23 7.31
CA ASN A 80 16.87 -1.55 6.59
C ASN A 80 17.37 -0.37 7.45
N PRO A 81 18.68 -0.30 7.78
CA PRO A 81 19.23 0.79 8.58
C PRO A 81 19.11 2.17 7.92
N ALA A 82 18.88 2.23 6.61
CA ALA A 82 18.60 3.47 5.89
C ALA A 82 17.17 4.01 6.14
N CYS A 83 16.27 3.19 6.70
CA CYS A 83 14.91 3.56 7.04
C CYS A 83 14.78 3.88 8.53
N ARG A 84 14.12 4.99 8.88
CA ARG A 84 13.78 5.34 10.26
C ARG A 84 12.59 4.51 10.75
N PRO A 85 12.73 3.65 11.78
CA PRO A 85 11.70 2.67 12.16
C PRO A 85 10.30 3.24 12.46
N LEU A 86 10.22 4.46 12.98
CA LEU A 86 8.96 5.08 13.42
C LEU A 86 8.28 5.97 12.37
N VAL A 87 8.96 6.33 11.27
CA VAL A 87 8.41 7.27 10.28
C VAL A 87 8.49 6.75 8.85
N ASP A 88 9.50 5.93 8.54
CA ASP A 88 9.70 5.38 7.20
C ASP A 88 9.03 4.01 7.11
N VAL A 89 7.74 3.97 7.44
CA VAL A 89 6.98 2.74 7.35
C VAL A 89 6.59 2.51 5.89
N PRO A 90 6.77 1.31 5.32
CA PRO A 90 6.63 1.10 3.87
C PRO A 90 5.30 1.59 3.28
N TYR A 91 4.20 1.39 4.00
CA TYR A 91 2.87 1.83 3.56
C TYR A 91 2.67 3.36 3.59
N THR A 92 3.51 4.13 4.29
CA THR A 92 3.46 5.62 4.31
C THR A 92 4.62 6.29 3.57
N LYS A 93 5.69 5.56 3.26
CA LYS A 93 6.93 6.11 2.75
C LYS A 93 6.81 6.53 1.28
N GLN A 94 6.58 7.81 1.03
CA GLN A 94 6.59 8.35 -0.33
C GLN A 94 7.94 8.13 -1.03
N TYR A 95 7.88 7.71 -2.29
CA TYR A 95 9.04 7.50 -3.17
C TYR A 95 8.79 8.08 -4.56
N ASP A 96 9.85 8.36 -5.30
CA ASP A 96 9.75 8.66 -6.73
C ASP A 96 9.56 7.36 -7.50
N TYR A 97 8.71 7.36 -8.53
CA TYR A 97 8.60 6.24 -9.47
C TYR A 97 8.23 6.74 -10.86
N THR A 98 8.61 5.97 -11.86
CA THR A 98 7.89 5.96 -13.14
C THR A 98 7.16 4.64 -13.27
N CYS A 99 6.17 4.57 -14.14
CA CYS A 99 5.22 3.46 -14.31
C CYS A 99 5.79 2.06 -14.01
N THR A 100 7.00 1.75 -14.49
CA THR A 100 7.66 0.47 -14.31
C THR A 100 9.08 0.57 -13.74
N THR A 101 9.50 1.71 -13.17
CA THR A 101 10.88 1.89 -12.67
C THR A 101 10.95 2.69 -11.38
N CYS A 102 11.92 2.35 -10.54
CA CYS A 102 12.32 3.13 -9.36
C CYS A 102 13.57 3.96 -9.69
N PRO A 103 13.47 5.31 -9.78
CA PRO A 103 14.60 6.17 -10.13
C PRO A 103 15.71 6.14 -9.09
N THR A 104 16.95 6.37 -9.53
CA THR A 104 18.13 6.48 -8.65
C THR A 104 18.15 7.74 -7.79
N SER A 105 17.21 8.67 -7.99
CA SER A 105 17.02 9.85 -7.12
C SER A 105 16.47 9.47 -5.74
N ASN A 106 15.84 8.30 -5.63
CA ASN A 106 15.37 7.78 -4.36
C ASN A 106 16.54 7.51 -3.41
N ASN A 107 16.40 7.91 -2.14
CA ASN A 107 17.32 7.42 -1.12
C ASN A 107 17.12 5.90 -0.91
N ALA A 108 18.08 5.26 -0.23
CA ALA A 108 18.06 3.81 -0.05
C ALA A 108 16.76 3.26 0.56
N CYS A 109 16.11 4.01 1.46
CA CYS A 109 14.84 3.60 2.03
C CYS A 109 13.69 3.69 1.00
N GLN A 110 13.59 4.81 0.29
CA GLN A 110 12.59 5.00 -0.77
C GLN A 110 12.74 3.96 -1.88
N ALA A 111 13.99 3.71 -2.31
CA ALA A 111 14.29 2.73 -3.34
C ALA A 111 13.83 1.34 -2.91
N THR A 112 14.13 0.94 -1.66
CA THR A 112 13.69 -0.36 -1.13
C THR A 112 12.16 -0.52 -1.19
N VAL A 113 11.39 0.50 -0.77
CA VAL A 113 9.92 0.42 -0.78
C VAL A 113 9.39 0.41 -2.21
N CYS A 114 9.92 1.28 -3.08
CA CYS A 114 9.55 1.33 -4.49
C CYS A 114 9.79 -0.01 -5.20
N ASP A 115 10.96 -0.62 -4.98
CA ASP A 115 11.33 -1.90 -5.60
C ASP A 115 10.39 -3.04 -5.14
N CYS A 116 9.99 -3.04 -3.85
CA CYS A 116 8.99 -3.98 -3.35
C CYS A 116 7.65 -3.82 -4.11
N ASP A 117 7.16 -2.59 -4.24
CA ASP A 117 5.88 -2.28 -4.90
C ASP A 117 5.92 -2.59 -6.40
N GLN A 118 7.04 -2.28 -7.06
CA GLN A 118 7.27 -2.59 -8.48
C GLN A 118 7.28 -4.09 -8.72
N ALA A 119 8.01 -4.85 -7.90
CA ALA A 119 8.06 -6.30 -7.99
C ALA A 119 6.68 -6.92 -7.78
N ALA A 120 5.90 -6.43 -6.80
CA ALA A 120 4.56 -6.93 -6.54
C ALA A 120 3.59 -6.60 -7.69
N ALA A 121 3.60 -5.37 -8.19
CA ALA A 121 2.75 -4.94 -9.30
C ALA A 121 3.03 -5.72 -10.59
N PHE A 122 4.32 -5.92 -10.90
CA PHE A 122 4.73 -6.81 -11.98
C PHE A 122 4.26 -8.24 -11.73
N CYS A 123 4.50 -8.80 -10.54
CA CYS A 123 4.10 -10.17 -10.20
C CYS A 123 2.58 -10.40 -10.36
N PHE A 124 1.74 -9.46 -9.93
CA PHE A 124 0.30 -9.54 -10.14
C PHE A 124 -0.06 -9.62 -11.62
N SER A 125 0.64 -8.90 -12.50
CA SER A 125 0.39 -8.95 -13.94
C SER A 125 0.70 -10.31 -14.59
N GLN A 126 1.46 -11.16 -13.90
CA GLN A 126 1.85 -12.49 -14.39
C GLN A 126 0.89 -13.60 -13.94
N HIS A 127 -0.14 -13.27 -13.15
CA HIS A 127 -1.05 -14.25 -12.58
C HIS A 127 -2.52 -13.91 -12.81
N THR A 128 -3.34 -14.93 -13.02
CA THR A 128 -4.79 -14.78 -13.15
C THR A 128 -5.41 -14.57 -11.78
N TYR A 129 -6.23 -13.53 -11.65
CA TYR A 129 -7.04 -13.26 -10.47
C TYR A 129 -8.15 -14.31 -10.32
N ASN A 130 -8.27 -14.91 -9.13
CA ASN A 130 -9.37 -15.81 -8.77
C ASN A 130 -10.34 -15.12 -7.79
N PRO A 131 -11.58 -14.79 -8.22
CA PRO A 131 -12.54 -14.12 -7.36
C PRO A 131 -12.94 -14.91 -6.09
N GLU A 132 -12.79 -16.24 -6.08
CA GLU A 132 -13.10 -17.08 -4.91
C GLU A 132 -12.14 -16.84 -3.74
N ASN A 133 -10.94 -16.33 -4.01
CA ASN A 133 -9.96 -16.01 -2.98
C ASN A 133 -10.18 -14.61 -2.39
N LYS A 134 -11.13 -13.82 -2.91
CA LYS A 134 -11.44 -12.48 -2.37
C LYS A 134 -12.24 -12.58 -1.07
N ASN A 135 -11.81 -11.84 -0.06
CA ASN A 135 -12.43 -11.83 1.28
C ASN A 135 -12.57 -13.23 1.90
N LEU A 136 -11.60 -14.10 1.61
CA LEU A 136 -11.53 -15.45 2.16
C LEU A 136 -11.49 -15.42 3.69
N ASP A 137 -12.23 -16.31 4.36
CA ASP A 137 -12.15 -16.46 5.81
C ASP A 137 -10.79 -17.03 6.21
N LYS A 138 -9.86 -16.13 6.55
CA LYS A 138 -8.48 -16.50 6.89
C LYS A 138 -8.40 -17.45 8.08
N SER A 139 -9.36 -17.42 9.01
CA SER A 139 -9.37 -18.31 10.18
C SER A 139 -9.64 -19.77 9.83
N ILE A 140 -10.33 -20.00 8.71
CA ILE A 140 -10.66 -21.33 8.21
C ILE A 140 -9.58 -21.81 7.23
N TYR A 141 -9.18 -20.94 6.30
CA TYR A 141 -8.41 -21.34 5.11
C TYR A 141 -6.91 -21.03 5.15
N CYS A 142 -6.43 -20.24 6.12
CA CYS A 142 -5.05 -19.71 6.17
C CYS A 142 -4.29 -20.13 7.43
N LYS A 143 -4.41 -21.43 7.76
CA LYS A 143 -3.71 -22.08 8.86
C LYS A 143 -2.32 -22.55 8.44
#